data_AF-A0A6V7JBX4-F1
#
_entry.id   AF-A0A6V7JBX4-F1
#
_cell.length_a   1.000
_cell.length_b   1.000
_cell.length_c   1.000
_cell.angle_alpha   90.00
_cell.angle_beta   90.00
_cell.angle_gamma   90.00
#
_symmetry.space_group_name_H-M   'P 1'
#
loop_
_entity.id
_entity.type
_entity.pdbx_description
1 polymer ?
#
loop_
_entity_poly.entity_id
_entity_poly.type
_entity_poly.pdbx_seq_one_letter_code
_entity_poly.pdbx_strand_id
1 'polypeptide(L)' 'NGVIRGTLLAQRYLGIDKGGRGGIVVNTGSNVSLNPYISVPIYSATKAAIVSLTRAFG' A
#
# COMPACT_ATOMS: atom_id res chain seq x y z
N ASN A 1 6.02 2.32 -7.91
CA ASN A 1 5.40 0.97 -7.89
C ASN A 1 6.01 -0.04 -6.91
N GLY A 2 7.03 0.29 -6.10
CA GLY A 2 7.61 -0.67 -5.14
C GLY A 2 6.61 -1.17 -4.09
N VAL A 3 5.87 -0.25 -3.45
CA VAL A 3 4.90 -0.59 -2.38
C VAL A 3 3.79 -1.53 -2.85
N ILE A 4 3.22 -1.26 -4.03
CA ILE A 4 2.15 -2.10 -4.61
C ILE A 4 2.67 -3.51 -4.88
N ARG A 5 3.81 -3.63 -5.57
CA ARG A 5 4.40 -4.94 -5.88
C ARG A 5 4.84 -5.68 -4.61
N GLY A 6 5.39 -4.97 -3.63
CA GLY A 6 5.76 -5.52 -2.34
C GLY A 6 4.55 -6.07 -1.57
N THR A 7 3.42 -5.34 -1.58
CA THR A 7 2.17 -5.79 -0.95
C THR A 7 1.65 -7.07 -1.64
N LEU A 8 1.66 -7.12 -2.98
CA LEU A 8 1.24 -8.31 -3.73
C LEU A 8 2.17 -9.51 -3.51
N LEU A 9 3.48 -9.26 -3.38
CA LEU A 9 4.46 -10.29 -3.06
C LEU A 9 4.23 -10.84 -1.65
N ALA A 10 3.98 -9.95 -0.69
CA ALA A 10 3.64 -10.32 0.67
C ALA A 10 2.35 -11.14 0.71
N GLN A 11 1.29 -10.75 -0.03
CA GLN A 11 0.08 -11.54 -0.14
C GLN A 11 0.35 -12.96 -0.66
N ARG A 12 1.22 -13.09 -1.66
CA ARG A 12 1.58 -14.39 -2.25
C ARG A 12 2.26 -15.33 -1.25
N TYR A 13 3.15 -14.83 -0.40
CA TYR A 13 3.99 -15.67 0.47
C TYR A 13 3.55 -15.69 1.94
N LEU A 14 2.81 -14.68 2.40
CA LEU A 14 2.28 -14.60 3.76
C LEU A 14 0.82 -15.07 3.84
N GLY A 15 0.07 -15.05 2.73
CA GLY A 15 -1.34 -15.46 2.70
C GLY A 15 -1.54 -16.88 3.22
N ILE A 16 -2.36 -17.02 4.26
CA ILE A 16 -2.69 -18.33 4.86
C ILE A 16 -3.43 -19.23 3.87
N ASP A 17 -4.22 -18.64 2.97
CA ASP A 17 -4.90 -19.29 1.85
C ASP A 17 -3.93 -19.81 0.79
N LYS A 18 -2.69 -19.31 0.79
CA LYS A 18 -1.59 -19.73 -0.09
C LYS A 18 -0.58 -20.65 0.61
N GLY A 19 -0.90 -21.15 1.81
CA GLY A 19 0.00 -22.00 2.60
C GLY A 19 1.09 -21.22 3.35
N GLY A 20 1.00 -19.88 3.38
CA GLY A 20 1.81 -19.03 4.24
C GLY A 20 1.41 -19.13 5.71
N ARG A 21 2.18 -18.48 6.59
CA ARG A 21 1.96 -18.48 8.05
C ARG A 21 1.26 -17.22 8.56
N GLY A 22 0.69 -16.40 7.66
CA GLY A 22 0.29 -15.03 7.98
C GLY A 22 1.50 -14.10 8.09
N GLY A 23 1.23 -12.85 8.44
CA GLY A 23 2.26 -11.84 8.67
C GLY A 23 1.68 -10.42 8.64
N ILE A 24 2.54 -9.44 8.88
CA ILE A 24 2.17 -8.02 8.92
C ILE A 24 2.93 -7.31 7.80
N VAL A 25 2.21 -6.51 7.01
CA VAL A 25 2.77 -5.64 5.98
C VAL A 25 2.53 -4.19 6.39
N VAL A 26 3.59 -3.39 6.43
CA VAL A 26 3.51 -1.97 6.76
C VAL A 26 3.85 -1.15 5.52
N ASN A 27 2.88 -0.39 5.02
CA ASN A 27 3.05 0.48 3.87
C ASN A 27 3.29 1.93 4.31
N THR A 28 4.38 2.55 3.84
CA THR A 28 4.68 3.96 4.14
C THR A 28 3.79 4.91 3.32
N GLY A 29 2.77 5.46 3.99
CA GLY A 29 1.88 6.49 3.46
C GLY A 29 2.50 7.90 3.40
N SER A 30 1.64 8.91 3.37
CA SER A 30 1.99 10.32 3.52
C SER A 30 0.74 11.13 3.91
N ASN A 31 0.91 12.24 4.61
CA ASN A 31 -0.17 13.19 4.92
C ASN A 31 -0.85 13.78 3.67
N VAL A 32 -0.13 13.89 2.54
CA VAL A 32 -0.69 14.36 1.26
C VAL A 32 -1.80 13.46 0.71
N SER A 33 -1.92 12.23 1.21
CA SER A 33 -3.03 11.33 0.87
C SER A 33 -4.37 11.81 1.45
N LEU A 34 -4.34 12.63 2.52
CA LEU A 34 -5.52 13.22 3.15
C LEU A 34 -5.76 14.64 2.65
N ASN A 35 -4.69 15.42 2.52
CA ASN A 35 -4.72 16.79 2.03
C ASN A 35 -3.75 16.94 0.84
N PRO A 36 -4.22 16.69 -0.40
CA PRO A 36 -3.37 16.72 -1.59
C PRO A 36 -2.70 18.07 -1.82
N TYR A 37 -1.45 18.05 -2.26
CA TYR A 37 -0.71 19.26 -2.62
C TYR A 37 -0.78 19.49 -4.13
N ILE A 38 -1.19 20.70 -4.52
CA ILE A 38 -1.33 21.11 -5.93
C ILE A 38 0.03 21.16 -6.63
N SER A 39 1.10 21.47 -5.91
CA SER A 39 2.47 21.52 -6.44
C SER A 39 3.04 20.15 -6.82
N VAL A 40 2.51 19.06 -6.24
CA VAL A 40 3.00 17.69 -6.46
C VAL A 40 1.82 16.71 -6.66
N PRO A 41 1.01 16.89 -7.73
CA PRO A 41 -0.24 16.16 -7.89
C PRO A 41 -0.02 14.66 -8.12
N ILE A 42 1.05 14.29 -8.85
CA ILE A 42 1.40 12.89 -9.11
C ILE A 42 1.85 12.19 -7.82
N TYR A 43 2.63 12.86 -6.98
CA TYR A 43 3.05 12.32 -5.67
C TYR A 43 1.83 12.14 -4.74
N SER A 44 0.96 13.15 -4.69
CA SER A 44 -0.27 13.08 -3.89
C SER A 44 -1.17 11.93 -4.34
N ALA A 45 -1.38 11.78 -5.66
CA ALA A 45 -2.17 10.68 -6.22
C ALA A 45 -1.55 9.30 -5.93
N THR A 46 -0.24 9.15 -6.08
CA THR A 46 0.45 7.88 -5.78
C THR A 46 0.40 7.53 -4.30
N LYS A 47 0.54 8.51 -3.40
CA LYS A 47 0.39 8.29 -1.96
C LYS A 47 -1.06 8.02 -1.56
N ALA A 48 -2.04 8.62 -2.21
CA ALA A 48 -3.45 8.29 -2.03
C ALA A 48 -3.73 6.83 -2.43
N ALA A 49 -3.20 6.38 -3.59
CA ALA A 49 -3.32 5.01 -4.04
C ALA A 49 -2.73 3.98 -3.05
N ILE A 50 -1.58 4.29 -2.42
CA ILE A 50 -0.98 3.43 -1.39
C ILE A 50 -1.89 3.32 -0.16
N VAL A 51 -2.47 4.42 0.29
CA VAL A 51 -3.39 4.42 1.45
C VAL A 51 -4.66 3.63 1.13
N SER A 52 -5.27 3.85 -0.04
CA SER A 52 -6.45 3.09 -0.48
C SER A 52 -6.16 1.60 -0.61
N LEU A 53 -5.01 1.22 -1.17
CA LEU A 53 -4.58 -0.17 -1.25
C LEU A 53 -4.47 -0.79 0.15
N THR A 54 -3.81 -0.09 1.08
CA THR A 54 -3.62 -0.58 2.45
C THR A 54 -4.96 -0.80 3.15
N ARG A 55 -5.93 0.08 2.94
CA ARG A 55 -7.30 -0.07 3.47
C ARG A 55 -8.09 -1.21 2.83
N ALA A 56 -7.77 -1.59 1.60
CA ALA A 56 -8.43 -2.70 0.91
C ALA A 56 -7.88 -4.07 1.30
N PHE A 57 -6.61 -4.14 1.75
CA PHE A 57 -5.98 -5.36 2.24
C PHE A 57 -6.13 -5.58 3.75
N GLY A 58 -6.37 -4.51 4.51
CA GLY A 58 -6.56 -4.53 5.96
C GLY A 58 -7.95 -4.96 6.39
#